data_AF-A0A528C7V5-F1
#
_entry.id   AF-A0A528C7V5-F1
#
_cell.length_a   1.000
_cell.length_b   1.000
_cell.length_c   1.000
_cell.angle_alpha   90.00
_cell.angle_beta   90.00
_cell.angle_gamma   90.00
#
_symmetry.space_group_name_H-M   'P 1'
#
loop_
_entity.id
_entity.type
_entity.pdbx_description
1 polymer ?
#
loop_
_entity_poly.entity_id
_entity_poly.type
_entity_poly.pdbx_seq_one_letter_code
_entity_poly.pdbx_strand_id
1 'polypeptide(L)' 'PTDAAGTLGQALADCARCHGGDGLGRGPAIPVLAGQGEAYLLESLRAYAEEGRASGLMSLPAIEAGPQF' A
#
# COMPACT_ATOMS: atom_id res chain seq x y z
N PRO A 1 -9.88 19.13 -9.93
CA PRO A 1 -8.63 19.81 -9.51
C PRO A 1 -7.87 18.94 -8.51
N THR A 2 -6.92 18.12 -8.99
CA THR A 2 -6.06 17.27 -8.17
C THR A 2 -4.63 17.79 -8.30
N ASP A 3 -4.16 18.51 -7.30
CA ASP A 3 -2.73 18.79 -7.14
C ASP A 3 -2.02 17.53 -6.58
N ALA A 4 -0.68 17.57 -6.53
CA ALA A 4 0.13 16.44 -6.05
C ALA A 4 -0.19 16.04 -4.59
N ALA A 5 -0.66 17.00 -3.78
CA ALA A 5 -1.14 16.74 -2.43
C ALA A 5 -2.48 15.97 -2.46
N GLY A 6 -3.39 16.33 -3.36
CA GLY A 6 -4.63 15.61 -3.62
C GLY A 6 -4.40 14.17 -4.08
N THR A 7 -3.41 13.90 -4.94
CA THR A 7 -3.12 12.53 -5.39
C THR A 7 -2.51 11.65 -4.30
N LEU A 8 -1.60 12.18 -3.47
CA LEU A 8 -1.04 11.45 -2.33
C LEU A 8 -2.11 11.15 -1.27
N GLY A 9 -2.96 12.14 -0.96
CA GLY A 9 -4.06 11.96 -0.02
C GLY A 9 -5.04 10.86 -0.46
N GLN A 10 -5.35 10.80 -1.76
CA GLN A 10 -6.18 9.75 -2.34
C GLN A 10 -5.53 8.36 -2.18
N ALA A 11 -4.24 8.24 -2.53
CA ALA A 11 -3.49 7.00 -2.41
C ALA A 11 -3.43 6.50 -0.95
N LEU A 12 -3.20 7.39 0.02
CA LEU A 12 -3.21 7.03 1.44
C LEU A 12 -4.60 6.59 1.92
N ALA A 13 -5.67 7.24 1.45
CA ALA A 13 -7.05 6.83 1.74
C ALA A 13 -7.33 5.42 1.19
N ASP A 14 -6.75 5.08 0.04
CA ASP A 14 -6.87 3.76 -0.56
C ASP A 14 -6.22 2.66 0.30
N CYS A 15 -5.01 2.90 0.80
CA CYS A 15 -4.32 2.00 1.71
C CYS A 15 -5.09 1.82 3.04
N ALA A 16 -5.62 2.92 3.57
CA ALA A 16 -6.29 2.98 4.86
C ALA A 16 -7.59 2.15 4.92
N ARG A 17 -8.23 1.87 3.78
CA ARG A 17 -9.44 1.02 3.71
C ARG A 17 -9.22 -0.36 4.33
N CYS A 18 -8.03 -0.92 4.14
CA CYS A 18 -7.68 -2.23 4.68
C CYS A 18 -6.78 -2.09 5.91
N HIS A 19 -5.71 -1.31 5.81
CA HIS A 19 -4.68 -1.24 6.85
C HIS A 19 -5.00 -0.30 8.01
N GLY A 20 -6.14 0.40 7.94
CA GLY A 20 -6.52 1.44 8.89
C GLY A 20 -5.84 2.77 8.58
N GLY A 21 -6.49 3.88 8.93
CA GLY A 21 -5.89 5.22 8.79
C GLY A 21 -4.67 5.44 9.69
N ASP A 22 -4.51 4.59 10.70
CA ASP A 22 -3.36 4.52 11.59
C ASP A 22 -2.27 3.54 11.11
N GLY A 23 -2.53 2.77 10.05
CA GLY A 23 -1.63 1.75 9.52
C GLY A 23 -1.39 0.57 10.47
N LEU A 24 -2.20 0.39 11.52
CA LEU A 24 -2.03 -0.68 12.51
C LEU A 24 -2.64 -2.02 12.07
N GLY A 25 -3.12 -2.12 10.83
CA GLY A 25 -3.76 -3.32 10.33
C GLY A 25 -5.11 -3.58 10.99
N ARG A 26 -5.76 -4.67 10.58
CA ARG A 26 -7.06 -5.11 11.08
C ARG A 26 -7.06 -6.64 11.18
N GLY A 27 -6.57 -7.13 12.32
CA GLY A 27 -6.47 -8.56 12.59
C GLY A 27 -5.31 -9.26 11.84
N PRO A 28 -5.24 -10.60 11.90
CA PRO A 28 -4.08 -11.35 11.40
C PRO A 28 -3.96 -11.35 9.87
N ALA A 29 -5.04 -11.05 9.15
CA ALA A 29 -5.08 -11.06 7.70
C ALA A 29 -4.56 -9.76 7.07
N ILE A 30 -4.68 -8.63 7.79
CA ILE A 30 -4.27 -7.32 7.28
C ILE A 30 -3.13 -6.78 8.15
N PRO A 31 -1.88 -6.80 7.64
CA PRO A 31 -0.70 -6.50 8.44
C PRO A 31 -0.56 -5.02 8.78
N VAL A 32 0.25 -4.75 9.81
CA VAL A 32 0.69 -3.40 10.23
C VAL A 32 1.66 -2.83 9.19
N LEU A 33 1.40 -1.59 8.77
CA LEU A 33 2.31 -0.76 7.96
C LEU A 33 3.01 0.31 8.80
N ALA A 34 2.37 0.77 9.87
CA ALA A 34 2.91 1.83 10.72
C ALA A 34 4.24 1.42 11.36
N GLY A 35 5.23 2.30 11.29
CA GLY A 35 6.57 2.07 11.82
C GLY A 35 7.45 1.18 10.94
N GLN A 36 6.95 0.71 9.79
CA GLN A 36 7.78 -0.01 8.83
C GLN A 36 8.69 0.95 8.07
N GLY A 37 9.90 0.50 7.74
CA GLY A 37 10.87 1.27 6.97
C GLY A 37 10.41 1.51 5.53
N GLU A 38 10.72 2.70 5.01
CA GLU A 38 10.40 3.11 3.64
C GLU A 38 10.87 2.08 2.60
N ALA A 39 12.14 1.65 2.69
CA ALA A 39 12.71 0.66 1.77
C ALA A 39 11.95 -0.67 1.79
N TYR A 40 11.49 -1.13 2.95
CA TYR A 40 10.72 -2.38 3.04
C TYR A 40 9.33 -2.23 2.44
N LEU A 41 8.67 -1.09 2.67
CA LEU A 41 7.35 -0.81 2.10
C LEU A 41 7.45 -0.74 0.58
N LEU A 42 8.47 -0.05 0.06
CA LEU A 42 8.73 0.05 -1.37
C LEU A 42 8.97 -1.32 -2.01
N GLU A 43 9.87 -2.10 -1.42
CA GLU A 43 10.20 -3.45 -1.89
C GLU A 43 8.98 -4.37 -1.82
N SER A 44 8.19 -4.28 -0.75
CA SER A 44 6.97 -5.08 -0.63
C SER A 44 5.95 -4.75 -1.70
N LEU A 45 5.75 -3.46 -2.00
CA LEU A 45 4.83 -3.01 -3.04
C LEU A 45 5.30 -3.47 -4.43
N ARG A 46 6.59 -3.30 -4.75
CA ARG A 46 7.21 -3.83 -5.98
C ARG A 46 7.05 -5.34 -6.09
N ALA A 47 7.32 -6.07 -5.00
CA ALA A 47 7.20 -7.51 -4.99
C ALA A 47 5.76 -8.00 -5.23
N TYR A 48 4.75 -7.28 -4.71
CA TYR A 48 3.34 -7.60 -4.95
C TYR A 48 2.85 -7.22 -6.36
N ALA A 49 3.41 -6.15 -6.94
CA ALA A 49 3.02 -5.64 -8.25
C ALA A 49 3.71 -6.35 -9.42
N GLU A 50 5.01 -6.65 -9.28
CA GLU A 50 5.90 -7.04 -10.37
C GLU A 50 6.62 -8.36 -10.12
N GLU A 51 7.10 -8.59 -8.90
CA GLU A 51 8.04 -9.68 -8.62
C GLU A 51 7.38 -10.97 -8.12
N GLY A 52 6.06 -11.10 -8.32
CA GLY A 52 5.35 -12.37 -8.15
C GLY A 52 5.13 -12.80 -6.71
N ARG A 53 5.26 -11.90 -5.72
CA ARG A 53 4.80 -12.17 -4.36
C ARG A 53 3.28 -12.35 -4.39
N ALA A 54 2.83 -13.61 -4.33
CA ALA A 54 1.42 -13.91 -4.40
C ALA A 54 0.68 -13.40 -3.16
N SER A 55 -0.30 -12.53 -3.38
CA SER A 55 -1.30 -12.17 -2.38
C SER A 55 -2.61 -11.84 -3.07
N GLY A 56 -3.65 -12.62 -2.78
CA GLY A 56 -4.96 -12.38 -3.37
C GLY A 56 -5.51 -10.99 -3.10
N LEU A 57 -5.16 -10.38 -1.96
CA LEU A 57 -5.71 -9.08 -1.55
C LEU A 57 -4.76 -7.91 -1.83
N MET A 58 -3.44 -8.14 -1.84
CA MET A 58 -2.46 -7.05 -2.02
C MET A 58 -1.99 -6.87 -3.46
N SER A 59 -2.10 -7.87 -4.34
CA SER A 59 -1.61 -7.73 -5.71
C SER A 59 -2.33 -6.61 -6.47
N LEU A 60 -3.66 -6.50 -6.37
CA LEU A 60 -4.40 -5.45 -7.09
C LEU A 60 -4.10 -4.03 -6.58
N PRO A 61 -4.21 -3.73 -5.27
CA PRO A 61 -3.86 -2.41 -4.76
C PRO A 61 -2.40 -2.01 -5.03
N ALA A 62 -1.47 -2.97 -5.04
CA ALA A 62 -0.07 -2.70 -5.36
C ALA A 62 0.13 -2.32 -6.84
N ILE A 63 -0.59 -2.96 -7.76
CA ILE A 63 -0.60 -2.59 -9.19
C ILE A 63 -1.24 -1.21 -9.40
N GLU A 64 -2.34 -0.91 -8.70
CA GLU A 64 -3.05 0.39 -8.80
C GLU A 64 -2.27 1.55 -8.21
N ALA A 65 -1.49 1.33 -7.15
CA ALA A 65 -0.58 2.34 -6.60
C ALA A 65 0.48 2.80 -7.63
N GLY A 66 0.70 2.01 -8.67
CA GLY A 66 1.36 2.41 -9.92
C GLY A 66 2.86 2.10 -9.95
N PRO A 67 3.44 1.99 -11.17
CA PRO A 67 4.83 1.56 -11.38
C PRO A 67 5.88 2.65 -11.10
N GLN A 68 5.52 3.66 -10.30
CA GLN A 68 6.35 4.86 -10.07
C GLN A 68 7.25 4.72 -8.81
N PHE A 69 7.28 3.54 -8.20
CA PHE A 69 8.08 3.22 -7.02
C PHE A 69 9.58 3.32 -7.29
#